data_AF-A0A6L5ZD78-F1
#
_entry.id   AF-A0A6L5ZD78-F1
#
_cell.length_a   1.000
_cell.length_b   1.000
_cell.length_c   1.000
_cell.angle_alpha   90.00
_cell.angle_beta   90.00
_cell.angle_gamma   90.00
#
_symmetry.space_group_name_H-M   'P 1'
#
loop_
_entity.id
_entity.type
_entity.pdbx_description
1 polymer ?
#
loop_
_entity_poly.entity_id
_entity_poly.type
_entity_poly.pdbx_seq_one_letter_code
_entity_poly.pdbx_strand_id
1 'polypeptide(L)'
;TEALPAAIYVGKRPTFYEDQAMTLLEVHVLDFAGDLYGEQVSVRFDHRLRADAKFASVAELTEQLQLDCEKARRLLGGRAG
;
A
#
# COMPACT_ATOMS: atom_id res chain seq x y z
N THR A 1 15.82 -14.20 -0.81
CA THR A 1 15.61 -12.74 -0.83
C THR A 1 14.83 -12.37 0.40
N GLU A 2 15.27 -11.37 1.14
CA GLU A 2 14.55 -10.86 2.31
C GLU A 2 13.30 -10.11 1.84
N ALA A 3 12.14 -10.40 2.44
CA ALA A 3 10.89 -9.75 2.09
C ALA A 3 10.73 -8.50 2.97
N LEU A 4 10.68 -7.33 2.34
CA LEU A 4 10.42 -6.08 3.04
C LEU A 4 8.91 -5.92 3.28
N PRO A 5 8.49 -5.45 4.47
CA PRO A 5 7.09 -5.17 4.74
C PRO A 5 6.61 -4.01 3.86
N ALA A 6 5.39 -4.11 3.33
CA ALA A 6 4.80 -3.08 2.48
C ALA A 6 3.29 -2.97 2.70
N ALA A 7 2.76 -1.76 2.53
CA ALA A 7 1.34 -1.54 2.30
C ALA A 7 1.11 -1.46 0.78
N ILE A 8 0.18 -2.28 0.27
CA ILE A 8 -0.08 -2.37 -1.17
C ILE A 8 -1.50 -1.92 -1.45
N TYR A 9 -1.63 -0.99 -2.38
CA TYR A 9 -2.90 -0.57 -2.95
C TYR A 9 -3.11 -1.24 -4.32
N VAL A 10 -4.29 -1.82 -4.53
CA VAL A 10 -4.73 -2.33 -5.83
C VAL A 10 -6.12 -1.80 -6.13
N GLY A 11 -6.25 -0.90 -7.10
CA GLY A 11 -7.53 -0.27 -7.39
C GLY A 11 -7.47 0.87 -8.41
N LYS A 12 -8.53 1.68 -8.45
CA LYS A 12 -8.79 2.71 -9.47
C LYS A 12 -8.65 4.15 -8.97
N ARG A 13 -8.13 4.33 -7.75
CA ARG A 13 -7.89 5.62 -7.09
C ARG A 13 -9.12 6.55 -7.11
N PRO A 14 -10.27 6.10 -6.56
CA PRO A 14 -11.55 6.82 -6.69
C PRO A 14 -11.58 8.21 -6.04
N THR A 15 -10.62 8.51 -5.16
CA THR A 15 -10.41 9.86 -4.59
C THR A 15 -9.99 10.88 -5.65
N PHE A 16 -9.24 10.45 -6.67
CA PHE A 16 -8.68 11.35 -7.68
C PHE A 16 -9.35 11.24 -9.04
N TYR A 17 -10.03 10.12 -9.32
CA TYR A 17 -10.65 9.84 -10.60
C TYR A 17 -12.04 9.24 -10.40
N GLU A 18 -13.03 9.69 -11.18
CA GLU A 18 -14.38 9.14 -11.11
C GLU A 18 -14.49 7.84 -11.93
N ASP A 19 -13.93 7.84 -13.15
CA ASP A 19 -14.00 6.70 -14.08
C ASP A 19 -12.61 6.33 -14.62
N GLN A 20 -11.71 5.89 -13.74
CA GLN A 20 -10.42 5.34 -14.18
C GLN A 20 -10.62 3.94 -14.78
N ALA A 21 -10.28 3.76 -16.06
CA ALA A 21 -10.38 2.47 -16.74
C ALA A 21 -9.32 1.46 -16.23
N MET A 22 -8.15 1.96 -15.83
CA MET A 22 -7.00 1.13 -15.46
C MET A 22 -6.93 0.90 -13.95
N THR A 23 -6.77 -0.36 -13.57
CA THR A 23 -6.37 -0.75 -12.21
C THR A 23 -4.87 -0.57 -12.05
N LEU A 24 -4.44 0.03 -10.94
CA LEU A 24 -3.03 0.18 -10.59
C LEU A 24 -2.68 -0.72 -9.40
N LEU A 25 -1.41 -1.10 -9.34
CA LEU A 25 -0.78 -1.73 -8.20
C LEU A 25 0.31 -0.76 -7.70
N GLU A 26 0.12 -0.22 -6.51
CA GLU A 26 1.03 0.75 -5.89
C GLU A 26 1.57 0.13 -4.59
N VAL A 27 2.89 0.11 -4.42
CA VAL A 27 3.56 -0.51 -3.28
C VAL A 27 4.28 0.56 -2.48
N HIS A 28 3.90 0.71 -1.21
CA HIS A 28 4.61 1.53 -0.25
C HIS A 28 5.42 0.63 0.69
N VAL A 29 6.72 0.50 0.42
CA VAL A 29 7.64 -0.27 1.26
C VAL A 29 7.84 0.47 2.58
N LEU A 30 7.55 -0.21 3.69
CA LEU A 30 7.60 0.40 5.01
C LEU A 30 9.05 0.52 5.46
N ASP A 31 9.38 1.67 6.06
CA ASP A 31 10.67 1.94 6.70
C ASP A 31 11.88 1.82 5.75
N PHE A 32 11.63 1.85 4.43
CA PHE A 32 12.66 1.85 3.38
C PHE A 32 12.98 3.28 2.93
N ALA A 33 14.26 3.57 2.74
CA ALA A 33 14.75 4.82 2.17
C ALA A 33 15.61 4.50 0.94
N GLY A 34 15.22 5.04 -0.21
CA GLY A 34 15.91 4.82 -1.47
C GLY A 34 14.96 4.86 -2.67
N ASP A 35 15.50 4.43 -3.80
CA ASP A 35 14.81 4.35 -5.08
C ASP A 35 14.80 2.89 -5.57
N LEU A 36 13.70 2.48 -6.22
CA LEU A 36 13.51 1.18 -6.85
C LEU A 36 13.19 1.32 -8.36
N TYR A 37 13.35 2.49 -8.97
CA TYR A 37 13.16 2.70 -10.41
C TYR A 37 14.16 1.85 -11.21
N GLY A 38 13.64 1.11 -12.20
CA GLY A 38 14.44 0.22 -13.05
C GLY A 38 14.72 -1.15 -12.43
N GLU A 39 14.45 -1.32 -11.13
CA GLU A 39 14.66 -2.59 -10.44
C GLU A 39 13.52 -3.58 -10.71
N GLN A 40 13.87 -4.86 -10.84
CA GLN A 40 12.87 -5.94 -10.87
C GLN A 40 12.50 -6.35 -9.46
N VAL A 41 11.24 -6.13 -9.09
CA VAL A 41 10.71 -6.47 -7.77
C VAL A 41 9.62 -7.53 -7.87
N SER A 42 9.57 -8.42 -6.87
CA SER A 42 8.47 -9.36 -6.68
C SER A 42 7.59 -8.88 -5.53
N VAL A 43 6.27 -8.94 -5.71
CA VAL A 43 5.29 -8.54 -4.69
C VAL A 43 4.44 -9.74 -4.30
N ARG A 44 4.20 -9.93 -3.01
CA ARG A 44 3.35 -11.01 -2.46
C ARG A 44 2.30 -10.41 -1.55
N PHE A 45 1.03 -10.69 -1.83
CA PHE A 45 -0.07 -10.34 -0.93
C PHE A 45 -0.13 -11.33 0.23
N ASP A 46 -0.08 -10.80 1.46
CA ASP A 46 -0.10 -11.62 2.69
C ASP A 46 -1.45 -11.47 3.42
N HIS A 47 -1.91 -10.24 3.63
CA HIS A 47 -3.16 -9.92 4.32
C HIS A 47 -3.96 -8.85 3.58
N ARG A 48 -5.28 -8.95 3.56
CA ARG A 48 -6.17 -7.89 3.05
C ARG A 48 -6.52 -6.92 4.18
N LEU A 49 -6.18 -5.63 4.01
CA LEU A 49 -6.40 -4.62 5.04
C LEU A 49 -7.82 -4.04 5.05
N ARG A 50 -8.34 -3.66 3.87
CA ARG A 50 -9.67 -3.04 3.66
C ARG A 50 -10.11 -3.09 2.19
N ALA A 51 -11.32 -2.60 1.90
CA ALA A 51 -11.79 -2.32 0.54
C ALA A 51 -11.27 -0.98 0.01
N ASP A 52 -11.38 -0.78 -1.31
CA ASP A 52 -11.15 0.53 -1.95
C ASP A 52 -12.21 1.54 -1.49
N ALA A 53 -11.82 2.81 -1.38
CA ALA A 53 -12.68 3.86 -0.82
C ALA A 53 -12.33 5.23 -1.41
N LYS A 54 -13.35 6.06 -1.62
CA LYS A 54 -13.22 7.48 -1.97
C LYS A 54 -13.19 8.30 -0.68
N PHE A 55 -12.21 9.18 -0.56
CA PHE A 55 -12.10 10.12 0.58
C PHE A 55 -12.53 11.52 0.16
N ALA A 56 -13.05 12.32 1.10
CA ALA A 56 -13.53 13.66 0.80
C ALA A 56 -12.37 14.67 0.67
N SER A 57 -11.20 14.34 1.23
CA SER A 57 -10.01 15.17 1.16
C SER A 57 -8.72 14.36 1.13
N VAL A 58 -7.62 15.02 0.70
CA VAL A 58 -6.27 14.46 0.77
C VAL A 58 -5.85 14.21 2.22
N ALA A 59 -6.32 15.04 3.18
CA ALA A 59 -6.03 14.85 4.59
C ALA A 59 -6.62 13.54 5.12
N GLU A 60 -7.90 13.28 4.84
CA GLU A 60 -8.56 12.01 5.21
C GLU A 60 -7.89 10.79 4.57
N LEU A 61 -7.53 10.88 3.28
CA LEU A 61 -6.77 9.82 2.62
C LEU A 61 -5.42 9.59 3.31
N THR A 62 -4.71 10.65 3.67
CA THR A 62 -3.40 10.58 4.34
C THR A 62 -3.51 9.92 5.71
N GLU A 63 -4.50 10.31 6.52
CA GLU A 63 -4.78 9.69 7.81
C GLU A 63 -5.09 8.19 7.65
N GLN A 64 -5.93 7.81 6.68
CA GLN A 64 -6.22 6.40 6.43
C GLN A 64 -4.97 5.62 5.97
N LEU A 65 -4.12 6.20 5.12
CA LEU A 65 -2.87 5.57 4.69
C LEU A 65 -1.93 5.32 5.88
N GLN A 66 -1.85 6.24 6.85
CA GLN A 66 -1.08 6.04 8.07
C GLN A 66 -1.61 4.84 8.88
N LEU A 67 -2.93 4.77 9.07
CA LEU A 67 -3.58 3.63 9.75
C LEU A 67 -3.35 2.30 9.01
N ASP A 68 -3.40 2.31 7.67
CA ASP A 68 -3.14 1.13 6.86
C ASP A 68 -1.69 0.66 7.02
N CYS A 69 -0.72 1.59 7.02
CA CYS A 69 0.70 1.28 7.25
C CYS A 69 0.94 0.72 8.66
N GLU A 70 0.35 1.31 9.70
CA GLU A 70 0.44 0.78 11.06
C GLU A 70 -0.17 -0.64 11.17
N LYS A 71 -1.33 -0.87 10.54
CA LYS A 71 -1.96 -2.18 10.51
C LYS A 71 -1.09 -3.20 9.78
N ALA A 72 -0.48 -2.82 8.65
CA ALA A 72 0.47 -3.67 7.94
C ALA A 72 1.68 -4.03 8.82
N ARG A 73 2.27 -3.06 9.53
CA ARG A 73 3.37 -3.33 10.49
C ARG A 73 2.96 -4.34 11.56
N ARG A 74 1.76 -4.19 12.15
CA ARG A 74 1.28 -5.11 13.19
C ARG A 74 1.05 -6.53 12.67
N LEU A 75 0.50 -6.68 11.46
CA LEU A 75 0.21 -7.98 10.86
C LEU A 75 1.49 -8.71 10.39
N LEU A 76 2.47 -7.96 9.88
CA LEU A 76 3.74 -8.51 9.38
C LEU A 76 4.79 -8.67 10.49
N GLY A 77 4.74 -7.84 11.53
CA GLY A 77 5.65 -7.83 12.69
C GLY A 77 5.51 -9.03 13.64
N GLY A 78 4.69 -10.02 13.30
CA GLY A 78 4.65 -11.34 13.96
C GLY A 78 5.41 -12.44 13.22
N ARG A 79 6.17 -12.11 12.16
CA ARG A 79 7.02 -13.05 11.41
C ARG A 79 8.45 -12.51 11.26
N ALA A 80 9.04 -12.08 12.37
CA ALA A 80 10.48 -12.27 12.52
C ALA A 80 10.69 -13.77 12.76
N GLY A 81 11.65 -14.37 12.06
CA GLY A 81 11.86 -15.83 12.00
C GLY A 81 12.03 -16.53 13.34
#